data_AF-A0A7M2SV98-F1
#
_entry.id   AF-A0A7M2SV98-F1
#
_cell.length_a   1.000
_cell.length_b   1.000
_cell.length_c   1.000
_cell.angle_alpha   90.00
_cell.angle_beta   90.00
_cell.angle_gamma   90.00
#
_symmetry.space_group_name_H-M   'P 1'
#
loop_
_entity.id
_entity.type
_entity.pdbx_description
1 polymer ?
#
loop_
_entity_poly.entity_id
_entity_poly.type
_entity_poly.pdbx_seq_one_letter_code
_entity_poly.pdbx_strand_id
1 'polypeptide(L)'
;MLTLNSPFATATTFLAPLWATAVQGILLAPDRLICERSVFTAEWLADRRLPLADARQPGQTVALADGDGFVRPDHADDVAGCHLDRPRTRVYESLHVRSDSWVSLATLYLAGLLRREVVCTAYESLAGDRNLGPHDDAWTGLIVQFSGVKRWLVWPIAQAAPQEIVMRAGDVMVLPHGMKHDVSTPDTPGHSLHLVFAVTNRPIDPHPEAIRPSTA
;
A
#
# COMPACT_ATOMS: atom_id res chain seq x y z
N MET A 1 15.91 -29.29 3.62
CA MET A 1 15.04 -28.40 4.42
C MET A 1 15.32 -26.98 3.94
N LEU A 2 14.54 -26.50 2.96
CA LEU A 2 14.68 -25.15 2.40
C LEU A 2 14.26 -24.15 3.49
N THR A 3 15.14 -23.22 3.84
CA THR A 3 14.85 -22.18 4.82
C THR A 3 13.73 -21.28 4.27
N LEU A 4 12.64 -21.16 5.02
CA LEU A 4 11.45 -20.33 4.72
C LEU A 4 11.72 -18.81 4.66
N ASN A 5 12.99 -18.39 4.66
CA ASN A 5 13.40 -16.99 4.73
C ASN A 5 13.78 -16.39 3.36
N SER A 6 13.46 -17.06 2.25
CA SER A 6 13.65 -16.47 0.92
C SER A 6 12.57 -15.42 0.64
N PRO A 7 12.94 -14.23 0.09
CA PRO A 7 11.97 -13.23 -0.38
C PRO A 7 10.91 -13.80 -1.32
N PHE A 8 11.28 -14.78 -2.16
CA PHE A 8 10.37 -15.47 -3.06
C PHE A 8 9.29 -16.28 -2.31
N ALA A 9 9.70 -17.07 -1.31
CA ALA A 9 8.77 -17.88 -0.51
C ALA A 9 7.80 -17.00 0.29
N THR A 10 8.30 -15.87 0.80
CA THR A 10 7.47 -14.87 1.48
C THR A 10 6.46 -14.24 0.52
N ALA A 11 6.91 -13.78 -0.65
CA ALA A 11 6.03 -13.15 -1.64
C ALA A 11 4.92 -14.11 -2.12
N THR A 12 5.26 -15.36 -2.41
CA THR A 12 4.28 -16.36 -2.85
C THR A 12 3.25 -16.70 -1.75
N THR A 13 3.70 -16.84 -0.51
CA THR A 13 2.80 -17.05 0.65
C THR A 13 1.90 -15.84 0.89
N PHE A 14 2.42 -14.62 0.69
CA PHE A 14 1.64 -13.39 0.79
C PHE A 14 0.55 -13.30 -0.29
N LEU A 15 0.86 -13.72 -1.52
CA LEU A 15 -0.05 -13.57 -2.66
C LEU A 15 -1.18 -14.59 -2.68
N ALA A 16 -0.96 -15.81 -2.18
CA ALA A 16 -1.96 -16.86 -2.20
C ALA A 16 -3.32 -16.43 -1.62
N PRO A 17 -3.40 -15.85 -0.40
CA PRO A 17 -4.68 -15.38 0.13
C PRO A 17 -5.21 -14.12 -0.57
N LEU A 18 -4.33 -13.22 -1.06
CA LEU A 18 -4.76 -12.04 -1.83
C LEU A 18 -5.42 -12.41 -3.16
N TRP A 19 -4.93 -13.46 -3.82
CA TRP A 19 -5.53 -13.97 -5.03
C TRP A 19 -6.99 -14.40 -4.78
N ALA A 20 -7.22 -15.16 -3.72
CA ALA A 20 -8.53 -15.70 -3.37
C ALA A 20 -9.54 -14.63 -2.93
N THR A 21 -9.07 -13.54 -2.31
CA THR A 21 -9.93 -12.56 -1.63
C THR A 21 -10.08 -11.25 -2.39
N ALA A 22 -9.02 -10.74 -3.00
CA ALA A 22 -8.95 -9.39 -3.54
C ALA A 22 -8.78 -9.33 -5.06
N VAL A 23 -7.87 -10.14 -5.62
CA VAL A 23 -7.54 -10.05 -7.06
C VAL A 23 -8.74 -10.42 -7.93
N GLN A 24 -9.48 -11.46 -7.56
CA GLN A 24 -10.74 -11.80 -8.26
C GLN A 24 -11.76 -10.66 -8.19
N GLY A 25 -11.83 -9.97 -7.05
CA GLY A 25 -12.68 -8.80 -6.88
C GLY A 25 -12.33 -7.66 -7.84
N ILE A 26 -11.04 -7.36 -7.97
CA ILE A 26 -10.54 -6.34 -8.91
C ILE A 26 -10.91 -6.70 -10.37
N LEU A 27 -10.81 -7.99 -10.73
CA LEU A 27 -11.06 -8.44 -12.10
C LEU A 27 -12.55 -8.57 -12.45
N LEU A 28 -13.37 -9.03 -11.51
CA LEU A 28 -14.76 -9.41 -11.76
C LEU A 28 -15.78 -8.34 -11.32
N ALA A 29 -15.41 -7.48 -10.37
CA ALA A 29 -16.27 -6.45 -9.81
C ALA A 29 -15.47 -5.17 -9.46
N PRO A 30 -14.86 -4.50 -10.45
CA PRO A 30 -13.91 -3.41 -10.23
C PRO A 30 -14.49 -2.22 -9.46
N ASP A 31 -15.81 -2.01 -9.52
CA ASP A 31 -16.50 -0.90 -8.85
C ASP A 31 -16.97 -1.26 -7.42
N ARG A 32 -16.73 -2.49 -6.97
CA ARG A 32 -17.20 -2.98 -5.67
C ARG A 32 -16.13 -2.79 -4.61
N LEU A 33 -16.49 -2.08 -3.54
CA LEU A 33 -15.74 -2.08 -2.29
C LEU A 33 -15.75 -3.51 -1.69
N ILE A 34 -14.56 -4.04 -1.40
CA ILE A 34 -14.38 -5.33 -0.75
C ILE A 34 -13.58 -5.10 0.53
N CYS A 35 -14.02 -5.68 1.63
CA CYS A 35 -13.28 -5.64 2.89
C CYS A 35 -13.33 -7.03 3.52
N GLU A 36 -12.21 -7.75 3.44
CA GLU A 36 -12.06 -9.09 3.98
C GLU A 36 -11.27 -9.03 5.30
N ARG A 37 -11.76 -9.78 6.29
CA ARG A 37 -11.23 -9.75 7.65
C ARG A 37 -10.26 -10.89 7.87
N SER A 38 -9.18 -10.61 8.59
CA SER A 38 -8.22 -11.62 9.03
C SER A 38 -7.69 -12.51 7.88
N VAL A 39 -7.45 -11.90 6.70
CA VAL A 39 -6.86 -12.59 5.55
C VAL A 39 -5.45 -13.08 5.87
N PHE A 40 -4.73 -12.32 6.68
CA PHE A 40 -3.49 -12.72 7.32
C PHE A 40 -3.65 -12.74 8.83
N THR A 41 -2.85 -13.55 9.52
CA THR A 41 -2.72 -13.42 10.98
C THR A 41 -1.77 -12.27 11.31
N ALA A 42 -2.02 -11.59 12.44
CA ALA A 42 -1.19 -10.48 12.88
C ALA A 42 0.25 -10.96 13.19
N GLU A 43 0.40 -12.17 13.72
CA GLU A 43 1.70 -12.78 14.01
C GLU A 43 2.49 -13.03 12.73
N TRP A 44 1.82 -13.54 11.68
CA TRP A 44 2.47 -13.78 10.40
C TRP A 44 2.99 -12.48 9.79
N LEU A 45 2.24 -11.38 9.91
CA LEU A 45 2.65 -10.05 9.43
C LEU A 45 3.78 -9.45 10.27
N ALA A 46 3.71 -9.57 11.60
CA ALA A 46 4.72 -9.04 12.51
C ALA A 46 6.12 -9.65 12.25
N ASP A 47 6.16 -10.91 11.82
CA ASP A 47 7.40 -11.60 11.46
C ASP A 47 7.96 -11.21 10.08
N ARG A 48 7.32 -10.28 9.36
CA ARG A 48 7.79 -9.80 8.03
C ARG A 48 8.43 -8.44 8.16
N ARG A 49 9.71 -8.38 7.76
CA ARG A 49 10.43 -7.12 7.66
C ARG A 49 9.95 -6.33 6.45
N LEU A 50 9.66 -5.06 6.68
CA LEU A 50 9.42 -4.06 5.65
C LEU A 50 10.60 -3.07 5.62
N PRO A 51 10.96 -2.50 4.46
CA PRO A 51 12.03 -1.51 4.34
C PRO A 51 11.55 -0.13 4.81
N LEU A 52 11.29 0.00 6.11
CA LEU A 52 10.77 1.22 6.76
C LEU A 52 11.75 1.70 7.83
N ALA A 53 11.60 2.96 8.28
CA ALA A 53 12.46 3.60 9.27
C ALA A 53 13.97 3.35 9.02
N ASP A 54 14.65 2.65 9.93
CA ASP A 54 16.09 2.35 9.85
C ASP A 54 16.42 1.25 8.82
N ALA A 55 15.43 0.46 8.42
CA ALA A 55 15.57 -0.56 7.37
C ALA A 55 15.30 -0.01 5.96
N ARG A 56 15.11 1.31 5.82
CA ARG A 56 14.95 1.97 4.52
C ARG A 56 16.15 1.71 3.62
N GLN A 57 15.88 1.58 2.32
CA GLN A 57 16.93 1.49 1.32
C GLN A 57 17.48 2.87 0.97
N PRO A 58 18.77 3.00 0.60
CA PRO A 58 19.31 4.25 0.06
C PRO A 58 18.49 4.75 -1.14
N GLY A 59 18.14 6.04 -1.13
CA GLY A 59 17.32 6.67 -2.17
C GLY A 59 15.81 6.43 -2.06
N GLN A 60 15.35 5.64 -1.08
CA GLN A 60 13.93 5.50 -0.80
C GLN A 60 13.37 6.81 -0.25
N THR A 61 12.38 7.35 -0.96
CA THR A 61 11.74 8.61 -0.58
C THR A 61 10.69 8.38 0.50
N VAL A 62 10.67 9.26 1.49
CA VAL A 62 9.59 9.32 2.49
C VAL A 62 8.95 10.69 2.42
N ALA A 63 7.68 10.72 2.07
CA ALA A 63 6.87 11.92 2.12
C ALA A 63 6.13 12.01 3.46
N LEU A 64 5.76 13.23 3.84
CA LEU A 64 4.87 13.55 4.95
C LEU A 64 3.55 14.06 4.37
N ALA A 65 2.44 13.38 4.70
CA ALA A 65 1.11 13.84 4.31
C ALA A 65 0.77 15.13 5.07
N ASP A 66 0.36 16.17 4.36
CA ASP A 66 0.08 17.47 4.96
C ASP A 66 -1.16 18.13 4.37
N GLY A 67 -2.34 17.57 4.67
CA GLY A 67 -3.58 18.06 4.08
C GLY A 67 -3.66 17.69 2.60
N ASP A 68 -3.78 18.65 1.70
CA ASP A 68 -4.01 18.37 0.27
C ASP A 68 -2.75 17.89 -0.51
N GLY A 69 -1.63 17.61 0.17
CA GLY A 69 -0.41 17.22 -0.51
C GLY A 69 0.62 16.45 0.32
N PHE A 70 1.77 16.24 -0.31
CA PHE A 70 2.90 15.49 0.21
C PHE A 70 4.16 16.37 0.24
N VAL A 71 4.76 16.51 1.42
CA VAL A 71 6.04 17.20 1.59
C VAL A 71 7.15 16.16 1.63
N ARG A 72 8.20 16.33 0.83
CA ARG A 72 9.37 15.45 0.81
C ARG A 72 10.56 16.20 1.40
N PRO A 73 10.99 15.89 2.63
CA PRO A 73 12.18 16.49 3.21
C PRO A 73 13.43 16.09 2.42
N ASP A 74 14.35 17.03 2.22
CA ASP A 74 15.55 16.84 1.38
C ASP A 74 16.59 15.89 2.01
N HIS A 75 16.48 15.62 3.32
CA HIS A 75 17.40 14.76 4.07
C HIS A 75 16.68 13.72 4.94
N ALA A 76 17.23 12.50 4.99
CA ALA A 76 16.62 11.36 5.69
C ALA A 76 16.47 11.57 7.21
N ASP A 77 17.39 12.35 7.81
CA ASP A 77 17.39 12.73 9.23
C ASP A 77 16.39 13.86 9.53
N ASP A 78 16.01 14.64 8.51
CA ASP A 78 15.02 15.71 8.63
C ASP A 78 13.60 15.15 8.71
N VAL A 79 13.32 13.95 8.17
CA VAL A 79 11.99 13.33 8.27
C VAL A 79 11.57 13.11 9.72
N ALA A 80 12.48 12.65 10.57
CA ALA A 80 12.20 12.42 11.99
C ALA A 80 12.00 13.74 12.74
N GLY A 81 12.86 14.74 12.49
CA GLY A 81 12.71 16.08 13.06
C GLY A 81 11.41 16.75 12.64
N CYS A 82 11.12 16.76 11.33
CA CYS A 82 9.87 17.27 10.76
C CYS A 82 8.62 16.58 11.31
N HIS A 83 8.69 15.28 11.61
CA HIS A 83 7.58 14.53 12.21
C HIS A 83 7.35 14.92 13.67
N LEU A 84 8.42 15.09 14.44
CA LEU A 84 8.35 15.57 15.83
C LEU A 84 7.77 16.99 15.92
N ASP A 85 8.16 17.88 15.01
CA ASP A 85 7.69 19.27 15.00
C ASP A 85 6.22 19.38 14.57
N ARG A 86 5.80 18.55 13.62
CA ARG A 86 4.43 18.51 13.10
C ARG A 86 4.03 17.07 12.76
N PRO A 87 3.33 16.38 13.68
CA PRO A 87 2.90 15.00 13.49
C PRO A 87 2.06 14.82 12.23
N ARG A 88 2.55 13.96 11.33
CA ARG A 88 2.05 13.74 9.97
C ARG A 88 2.24 12.29 9.58
N THR A 89 1.31 11.73 8.81
CA THR A 89 1.49 10.37 8.27
C THR A 89 2.74 10.32 7.39
N ARG A 90 3.62 9.35 7.66
CA ARG A 90 4.80 9.04 6.85
C ARG A 90 4.40 8.11 5.71
N VAL A 91 4.83 8.45 4.51
CA VAL A 91 4.50 7.74 3.28
C VAL A 91 5.78 7.28 2.62
N TYR A 92 6.04 5.98 2.72
CA TYR A 92 7.21 5.34 2.15
C TYR A 92 6.91 4.97 0.71
N GLU A 93 7.41 5.79 -0.20
CA GLU A 93 7.09 5.70 -1.62
C GLU A 93 7.91 4.60 -2.30
N SER A 94 7.35 4.06 -3.38
CA SER A 94 8.10 3.24 -4.34
C SER A 94 8.74 1.97 -3.75
N LEU A 95 8.08 1.31 -2.79
CA LEU A 95 8.57 0.06 -2.18
C LEU A 95 8.78 -1.07 -3.19
N HIS A 96 8.15 -0.97 -4.36
CA HIS A 96 8.17 -1.94 -5.44
C HIS A 96 9.40 -1.85 -6.37
N VAL A 97 10.20 -0.77 -6.30
CA VAL A 97 11.22 -0.45 -7.32
C VAL A 97 12.46 -1.37 -7.28
N ARG A 98 12.57 -2.30 -6.33
CA ARG A 98 13.75 -3.18 -6.20
C ARG A 98 13.40 -4.64 -5.95
N SER A 99 13.72 -5.55 -6.86
CA SER A 99 13.35 -6.98 -6.79
C SER A 99 14.02 -7.81 -5.68
N ASP A 100 14.83 -7.21 -4.80
CA ASP A 100 15.52 -7.87 -3.70
C ASP A 100 14.65 -8.02 -2.43
N SER A 101 13.50 -7.33 -2.36
CA SER A 101 12.53 -7.46 -1.28
C SER A 101 11.33 -8.34 -1.65
N TRP A 102 10.71 -8.99 -0.66
CA TRP A 102 9.49 -9.78 -0.89
C TRP A 102 8.31 -8.89 -1.34
N VAL A 103 8.26 -7.63 -0.90
CA VAL A 103 7.20 -6.67 -1.27
C VAL A 103 7.28 -6.34 -2.76
N SER A 104 8.50 -6.16 -3.28
CA SER A 104 8.72 -5.88 -4.69
C SER A 104 8.39 -7.09 -5.56
N LEU A 105 8.78 -8.29 -5.14
CA LEU A 105 8.37 -9.53 -5.82
C LEU A 105 6.85 -9.72 -5.79
N ALA A 106 6.21 -9.47 -4.65
CA ALA A 106 4.75 -9.52 -4.54
C ALA A 106 4.08 -8.51 -5.47
N THR A 107 4.61 -7.29 -5.54
CA THR A 107 4.12 -6.25 -6.45
C THR A 107 4.28 -6.66 -7.91
N LEU A 108 5.44 -7.17 -8.30
CA LEU A 108 5.71 -7.65 -9.66
C LEU A 108 4.74 -8.77 -10.07
N TYR A 109 4.47 -9.72 -9.17
CA TYR A 109 3.53 -10.80 -9.44
C TYR A 109 2.08 -10.32 -9.51
N LEU A 110 1.65 -9.41 -8.60
CA LEU A 110 0.33 -8.77 -8.70
C LEU A 110 0.17 -8.06 -10.04
N ALA A 111 1.20 -7.32 -10.45
CA ALA A 111 1.23 -6.64 -11.73
C ALA A 111 1.05 -7.65 -12.88
N GLY A 112 1.83 -8.74 -12.90
CA GLY A 112 1.73 -9.79 -13.92
C GLY A 112 0.36 -10.47 -13.98
N LEU A 113 -0.26 -10.72 -12.82
CA LEU A 113 -1.59 -11.32 -12.71
C LEU A 113 -2.69 -10.37 -13.20
N LEU A 114 -2.60 -9.08 -12.85
CA LEU A 114 -3.57 -8.06 -13.22
C LEU A 114 -3.33 -7.49 -14.62
N ARG A 115 -2.17 -7.74 -15.23
CA ARG A 115 -1.70 -7.14 -16.50
C ARG A 115 -1.71 -5.61 -16.46
N ARG A 116 -1.50 -5.03 -15.27
CA ARG A 116 -1.48 -3.59 -15.01
C ARG A 116 -0.25 -3.22 -14.21
N GLU A 117 0.22 -1.99 -14.38
CA GLU A 117 1.23 -1.41 -13.51
C GLU A 117 0.68 -1.35 -12.07
N VAL A 118 1.45 -1.88 -11.12
CA VAL A 118 1.13 -1.86 -9.69
C VAL A 118 2.28 -1.18 -8.96
N VAL A 119 1.94 -0.17 -8.17
CA VAL A 119 2.87 0.56 -7.30
C VAL A 119 2.59 0.19 -5.86
N CYS A 120 3.63 -0.16 -5.09
CA CYS A 120 3.49 -0.37 -3.65
C CYS A 120 4.03 0.81 -2.85
N THR A 121 3.22 1.29 -1.90
CA THR A 121 3.52 2.35 -0.94
C THR A 121 3.13 1.89 0.46
N ALA A 122 3.89 2.26 1.49
CA ALA A 122 3.48 2.07 2.88
C ALA A 122 3.11 3.39 3.54
N TYR A 123 2.06 3.36 4.34
CA TYR A 123 1.60 4.50 5.14
C TYR A 123 1.71 4.15 6.61
N GLU A 124 2.53 4.92 7.32
CA GLU A 124 2.76 4.78 8.75
C GLU A 124 2.25 6.02 9.47
N SER A 125 1.39 5.83 10.46
CA SER A 125 0.73 6.93 11.16
C SER A 125 0.52 6.63 12.63
N LEU A 126 0.61 7.66 13.45
CA LEU A 126 0.26 7.67 14.86
C LEU A 126 -1.10 8.35 15.07
N ALA A 127 -1.71 8.14 16.22
CA ALA A 127 -2.89 8.91 16.62
C ALA A 127 -2.55 10.41 16.67
N GLY A 128 -3.44 11.24 16.13
CA GLY A 128 -3.24 12.68 16.01
C GLY A 128 -2.40 13.13 14.80
N ASP A 129 -1.79 12.21 14.05
CA ASP A 129 -1.10 12.58 12.80
C ASP A 129 -2.07 13.22 11.81
N ARG A 130 -1.60 14.29 11.15
CA ARG A 130 -2.30 14.83 9.99
C ARG A 130 -2.21 13.87 8.80
N ASN A 131 -3.31 13.79 8.07
CA ASN A 131 -3.48 12.95 6.88
C ASN A 131 -3.87 13.82 5.69
N LEU A 132 -4.21 13.19 4.56
CA LEU A 132 -4.57 13.92 3.35
C LEU A 132 -5.96 14.58 3.41
N GLY A 133 -6.78 14.18 4.39
CA GLY A 133 -8.21 14.49 4.42
C GLY A 133 -8.99 13.71 3.35
N PRO A 134 -10.28 14.03 3.15
CA PRO A 134 -11.14 13.32 2.21
C PRO A 134 -10.73 13.54 0.74
N HIS A 135 -10.44 12.46 0.01
CA HIS A 135 -10.01 12.48 -1.39
C HIS A 135 -10.44 11.20 -2.13
N ASP A 136 -10.25 11.18 -3.45
CA ASP A 136 -10.39 10.02 -4.32
C ASP A 136 -9.09 9.77 -5.09
N ASP A 137 -8.84 8.50 -5.41
CA ASP A 137 -7.64 8.08 -6.13
C ASP A 137 -7.92 7.76 -7.60
N ALA A 138 -6.96 8.08 -8.46
CA ALA A 138 -6.97 7.72 -9.89
C ALA A 138 -6.53 6.26 -10.16
N TRP A 139 -6.57 5.40 -9.15
CA TRP A 139 -6.16 3.98 -9.21
C TRP A 139 -7.02 3.14 -8.25
N THR A 140 -7.08 1.82 -8.49
CA THR A 140 -7.74 0.89 -7.58
C THR A 140 -6.76 0.47 -6.49
N GLY A 141 -7.12 0.70 -5.23
CA GLY A 141 -6.29 0.38 -4.07
C GLY A 141 -6.51 -1.04 -3.57
N LEU A 142 -5.48 -1.88 -3.63
CA LEU A 142 -5.42 -3.10 -2.81
C LEU A 142 -4.66 -2.78 -1.53
N ILE A 143 -5.38 -2.67 -0.42
CA ILE A 143 -4.89 -2.19 0.86
C ILE A 143 -4.77 -3.38 1.81
N VAL A 144 -3.61 -3.56 2.43
CA VAL A 144 -3.37 -4.57 3.45
C VAL A 144 -2.99 -3.87 4.74
N GLN A 145 -3.82 -3.99 5.78
CA GLN A 145 -3.51 -3.45 7.09
C GLN A 145 -2.46 -4.35 7.75
N PHE A 146 -1.24 -3.83 7.88
CA PHE A 146 -0.08 -4.60 8.26
C PHE A 146 0.10 -4.66 9.78
N SER A 147 -0.06 -3.53 10.47
CA SER A 147 -0.07 -3.46 11.93
C SER A 147 -0.97 -2.33 12.44
N GLY A 148 -1.35 -2.38 13.72
CA GLY A 148 -2.19 -1.35 14.33
C GLY A 148 -3.63 -1.34 13.77
N VAL A 149 -4.24 -0.15 13.77
CA VAL A 149 -5.64 0.05 13.37
C VAL A 149 -5.79 1.32 12.55
N LYS A 150 -6.51 1.25 11.43
CA LYS A 150 -6.93 2.44 10.66
C LYS A 150 -8.44 2.51 10.59
N ARG A 151 -9.01 3.68 10.85
CA ARG A 151 -10.42 3.98 10.59
C ARG A 151 -10.53 4.65 9.22
N TRP A 152 -11.37 4.08 8.37
CA TRP A 152 -11.69 4.58 7.04
C TRP A 152 -13.14 5.05 7.02
N LEU A 153 -13.37 6.23 6.48
CA LEU A 153 -14.68 6.65 6.01
C LEU A 153 -14.65 6.53 4.49
N VAL A 154 -15.53 5.72 3.93
CA VAL A 154 -15.61 5.48 2.48
C VAL A 154 -16.98 5.93 2.00
N TRP A 155 -17.05 6.61 0.86
CA TRP A 155 -18.32 7.04 0.25
C TRP A 155 -18.60 6.20 -1.01
N PRO A 156 -19.28 5.05 -0.88
CA PRO A 156 -19.69 4.27 -2.05
C PRO A 156 -20.58 5.09 -2.97
N ILE A 157 -20.38 4.97 -4.29
CA ILE A 157 -21.12 5.73 -5.32
C ILE A 157 -22.64 5.61 -5.16
N ALA A 158 -23.12 4.45 -4.71
CA ALA A 158 -24.56 4.18 -4.54
C ALA A 158 -25.14 4.69 -3.20
N GLN A 159 -24.35 5.33 -2.34
CA GLN A 159 -24.76 5.71 -0.98
C GLN A 159 -24.51 7.21 -0.71
N ALA A 160 -25.49 7.86 -0.08
CA ALA A 160 -25.39 9.28 0.26
C ALA A 160 -24.50 9.55 1.50
N ALA A 161 -24.38 8.57 2.40
CA ALA A 161 -23.61 8.69 3.64
C ALA A 161 -22.34 7.82 3.58
N PRO A 162 -21.24 8.24 4.23
CA PRO A 162 -20.06 7.41 4.32
C PRO A 162 -20.32 6.15 5.13
N GLN A 163 -19.75 5.04 4.68
CA GLN A 163 -19.58 3.83 5.45
C GLN A 163 -18.29 3.91 6.26
N GLU A 164 -18.36 3.65 7.56
CA GLU A 164 -17.17 3.49 8.40
C GLU A 164 -16.65 2.06 8.33
N ILE A 165 -15.32 1.92 8.15
CA ILE A 165 -14.61 0.65 8.12
C ILE A 165 -13.38 0.77 9.00
N VAL A 166 -13.31 -0.04 10.05
CA VAL A 166 -12.13 -0.11 10.92
C VAL A 166 -11.29 -1.29 10.48
N MET A 167 -10.12 -1.05 9.87
CA MET A 167 -9.17 -2.11 9.50
C MET A 167 -8.20 -2.39 10.65
N ARG A 168 -7.93 -3.68 10.88
CA ARG A 168 -6.96 -4.19 11.87
C ARG A 168 -5.89 -5.01 11.16
N ALA A 169 -4.75 -5.22 11.83
CA ALA A 169 -3.68 -6.07 11.30
C ALA A 169 -4.24 -7.40 10.74
N GLY A 170 -3.97 -7.68 9.47
CA GLY A 170 -4.46 -8.85 8.76
C GLY A 170 -5.64 -8.61 7.83
N ASP A 171 -6.34 -7.49 7.96
CA ASP A 171 -7.45 -7.12 7.09
C ASP A 171 -6.98 -6.66 5.71
N VAL A 172 -7.79 -6.93 4.70
CA VAL A 172 -7.54 -6.53 3.31
C VAL A 172 -8.77 -5.78 2.79
N MET A 173 -8.52 -4.68 2.09
CA MET A 173 -9.56 -3.89 1.45
C MET A 173 -9.21 -3.66 -0.02
N VAL A 174 -10.18 -3.85 -0.92
CA VAL A 174 -10.12 -3.34 -2.29
C VAL A 174 -10.97 -2.09 -2.34
N LEU A 175 -10.32 -0.94 -2.55
CA LEU A 175 -10.94 0.35 -2.73
C LEU A 175 -10.98 0.69 -4.23
N PRO A 176 -12.16 0.75 -4.85
CA PRO A 176 -12.29 1.09 -6.27
C PRO A 176 -11.74 2.45 -6.63
N HIS A 177 -11.21 2.56 -7.85
CA HIS A 177 -10.86 3.83 -8.48
C HIS A 177 -11.98 4.88 -8.35
N GLY A 178 -11.62 6.11 -7.99
CA GLY A 178 -12.56 7.23 -7.85
C GLY A 178 -13.48 7.15 -6.64
N MET A 179 -13.32 6.13 -5.78
CA MET A 179 -14.11 6.04 -4.55
C MET A 179 -13.54 6.98 -3.49
N LYS A 180 -14.30 8.03 -3.17
CA LYS A 180 -13.92 8.99 -2.14
C LYS A 180 -13.77 8.29 -0.79
N HIS A 181 -12.72 8.65 -0.07
CA HIS A 181 -12.43 8.12 1.25
C HIS A 181 -11.64 9.13 2.10
N ASP A 182 -11.62 8.90 3.41
CA ASP A 182 -10.87 9.64 4.40
C ASP A 182 -10.40 8.66 5.49
N VAL A 183 -9.29 8.98 6.15
CA VAL A 183 -8.66 8.07 7.09
C VAL A 183 -8.21 8.75 8.36
N SER A 184 -8.27 8.00 9.46
CA SER A 184 -7.77 8.42 10.77
C SER A 184 -7.15 7.24 11.51
N THR A 185 -6.20 7.53 12.40
CA THR A 185 -5.59 6.53 13.28
C THR A 185 -6.19 6.70 14.67
N PRO A 186 -6.94 5.71 15.19
CA PRO A 186 -7.54 5.81 16.52
C PRO A 186 -6.49 5.85 17.65
N ASP A 187 -6.85 6.47 18.77
CA ASP A 187 -5.98 6.59 19.97
C ASP A 187 -5.55 5.25 20.57
N THR A 188 -6.38 4.21 20.41
CA THR A 188 -6.04 2.84 20.81
C THR A 188 -6.08 1.93 19.59
N PRO A 189 -4.94 1.32 19.18
CA PRO A 189 -3.63 1.26 19.84
C PRO A 189 -2.70 2.45 19.51
N GLY A 190 -3.19 3.54 18.94
CA GLY A 190 -2.42 4.76 18.74
C GLY A 190 -1.49 4.75 17.52
N HIS A 191 -1.52 3.69 16.71
CA HIS A 191 -0.68 3.55 15.53
C HIS A 191 -1.37 2.73 14.44
N SER A 192 -0.89 2.90 13.20
CA SER A 192 -1.33 2.19 12.02
C SER A 192 -0.20 2.10 10.99
N LEU A 193 -0.01 0.91 10.42
CA LEU A 193 0.80 0.68 9.24
C LEU A 193 0.01 -0.14 8.23
N HIS A 194 -0.11 0.35 7.00
CA HIS A 194 -0.72 -0.40 5.91
C HIS A 194 0.09 -0.27 4.63
N LEU A 195 0.02 -1.32 3.81
CA LEU A 195 0.53 -1.33 2.45
C LEU A 195 -0.62 -1.01 1.50
N VAL A 196 -0.35 -0.17 0.51
CA VAL A 196 -1.24 0.10 -0.61
C VAL A 196 -0.55 -0.37 -1.88
N PHE A 197 -1.16 -1.34 -2.54
CA PHE A 197 -0.83 -1.74 -3.91
C PHE A 197 -1.78 -1.00 -4.84
N ALA A 198 -1.34 0.14 -5.37
CA ALA A 198 -2.08 0.96 -6.32
C ALA A 198 -2.05 0.30 -7.69
N VAL A 199 -3.17 -0.27 -8.10
CA VAL A 199 -3.38 -0.86 -9.43
C VAL A 199 -3.81 0.24 -10.38
N THR A 200 -2.94 0.63 -11.29
CA THR A 200 -3.21 1.74 -12.22
C THR A 200 -3.94 1.26 -13.47
N ASN A 201 -4.47 2.21 -14.25
CA ASN A 201 -5.04 1.91 -15.56
C ASN A 201 -3.97 1.66 -16.65
N ARG A 202 -2.68 1.79 -16.34
CA ARG A 202 -1.60 1.55 -17.30
C ARG A 202 -1.34 0.05 -17.45
N PRO A 203 -1.30 -0.49 -18.67
CA PRO A 203 -0.86 -1.87 -18.88
C PRO A 203 0.62 -2.01 -18.53
N ILE A 204 1.04 -3.21 -18.12
CA ILE A 204 2.47 -3.53 -18.14
C ILE A 204 2.85 -3.69 -19.59
N ASP A 205 3.79 -2.88 -20.08
CA ASP A 205 4.28 -2.99 -21.44
C ASP A 205 4.97 -4.36 -21.61
N PRO A 206 4.46 -5.27 -22.46
CA PRO A 206 5.10 -6.55 -22.70
C PRO A 206 6.37 -6.40 -23.55
N HIS A 207 6.64 -5.21 -24.09
CA HIS A 207 7.76 -4.93 -24.97
C HIS A 207 8.55 -3.72 -24.45
N PRO A 208 9.74 -3.89 -23.84
CA PRO A 208 10.73 -2.84 -24.00
C PRO A 208 10.91 -2.70 -25.51
N GLU A 209 10.74 -1.50 -26.08
CA GLU A 209 11.02 -1.26 -27.50
C GLU A 209 12.31 -2.01 -27.84
N ALA A 210 12.19 -3.03 -28.69
CA ALA A 210 13.34 -3.70 -29.23
C ALA A 210 14.20 -2.58 -29.81
N ILE A 211 15.36 -2.36 -29.20
CA ILE A 211 16.37 -1.41 -29.68
C ILE A 211 16.54 -1.75 -31.15
N ARG A 212 15.89 -0.97 -32.03
CA ARG A 212 16.05 -1.16 -33.47
C ARG A 212 17.52 -0.86 -33.71
N PRO A 213 18.34 -1.81 -34.19
CA PRO A 213 19.68 -1.47 -34.58
C PRO A 213 19.57 -0.38 -35.64
N SER A 214 20.21 0.76 -35.37
CA SER A 214 20.37 1.84 -36.34
C SER A 214 21.00 1.25 -37.59
N THR A 215 20.21 1.04 -38.64
CA THR A 215 20.74 0.75 -39.97
C THR A 215 21.40 2.03 -40.46
N ALA A 216 22.74 2.02 -40.44
CA ALA A 216 23.58 2.94 -41.19
C ALA A 216 23.43 2.69 -42.70
#